data_AF-A0A5M8RTZ7-F1
#
_entry.id   AF-A0A5M8RTZ7-F1
#
_cell.length_a   1.000
_cell.length_b   1.000
_cell.length_c   1.000
_cell.angle_alpha   90.00
_cell.angle_beta   90.00
_cell.angle_gamma   90.00
#
_symmetry.space_group_name_H-M   'P 1'
#
loop_
_entity.id
_entity.type
_entity.pdbx_description
1 polymer ?
#
loop_
_entity_poly.entity_id
_entity_poly.type
_entity_poly.pdbx_seq_one_letter_code
_entity_poly.pdbx_strand_id
1 'polypeptide(L)'
;MKGLNIIKGVLVLIGGAFWIGYLWIYRPTIGESATTIAFTLGLVFATEVRNWFYSLILVLISAFAVVLYGYMYLENFKQLLVMLLVSLPMVSAMFLHVAEQESEKE
;
A
#
# COMPACT_ATOMS: atom_id res chain seq x y z
N MET A 1 -16.72 -10.52 -12.65
CA MET A 1 -17.43 -9.95 -11.48
C MET A 1 -17.33 -10.80 -10.20
N LYS A 2 -17.99 -11.97 -10.03
CA LYS A 2 -17.92 -12.72 -8.74
C LYS A 2 -16.50 -13.14 -8.30
N GLY A 3 -15.67 -13.62 -9.23
CA GLY A 3 -14.30 -14.06 -8.91
C GLY A 3 -13.35 -12.92 -8.51
N LEU A 4 -13.46 -11.75 -9.15
CA LEU A 4 -12.60 -10.60 -8.87
C LEU A 4 -12.90 -9.99 -7.49
N ASN A 5 -14.18 -9.94 -7.10
CA ASN A 5 -14.59 -9.51 -5.77
C ASN A 5 -14.04 -10.43 -4.66
N ILE A 6 -13.97 -11.73 -4.91
CA ILE A 6 -13.34 -12.68 -3.98
C ILE A 6 -11.85 -12.38 -3.84
N ILE A 7 -11.14 -12.16 -4.96
CA ILE A 7 -9.70 -11.85 -4.95
C ILE A 7 -9.42 -10.53 -4.20
N LYS A 8 -10.22 -9.48 -4.45
CA LYS A 8 -10.12 -8.20 -3.71
C LYS A 8 -10.32 -8.40 -2.22
N GLY A 9 -11.36 -9.14 -1.82
CA GLY A 9 -11.64 -9.44 -0.42
C GLY A 9 -10.50 -10.20 0.25
N VAL A 10 -9.92 -11.19 -0.43
CA VAL A 10 -8.75 -11.95 0.06
C VAL A 10 -7.54 -11.04 0.22
N LEU A 11 -7.26 -10.15 -0.75
CA LEU A 11 -6.14 -9.21 -0.66
C LEU A 11 -6.28 -8.23 0.51
N VAL A 12 -7.49 -7.72 0.76
CA VAL A 12 -7.76 -6.86 1.92
C VAL A 12 -7.56 -7.63 3.23
N LEU A 13 -8.04 -8.88 3.32
CA LEU A 13 -7.84 -9.72 4.49
C LEU A 13 -6.36 -10.02 4.74
N ILE A 14 -5.60 -10.33 3.68
CA ILE A 14 -4.15 -10.57 3.75
C ILE A 14 -3.42 -9.29 4.20
N GLY A 15 -3.76 -8.14 3.64
CA GLY A 15 -3.19 -6.85 4.04
C GLY A 15 -3.44 -6.54 5.51
N GLY A 16 -4.69 -6.73 5.98
CA GLY A 16 -5.05 -6.56 7.38
C GLY A 16 -4.31 -7.54 8.30
N ALA A 17 -4.18 -8.81 7.91
CA ALA A 17 -3.45 -9.82 8.67
C ALA A 17 -1.96 -9.48 8.79
N PHE A 18 -1.33 -9.02 7.70
CA PHE A 18 0.06 -8.56 7.74
C PHE A 18 0.22 -7.31 8.60
N TRP A 19 -0.73 -6.37 8.56
CA TRP A 19 -0.70 -5.19 9.43
C TRP A 19 -0.75 -5.56 10.91
N ILE A 20 -1.67 -6.45 11.28
CA ILE A 20 -1.80 -6.95 12.66
C ILE A 20 -0.51 -7.69 13.07
N GLY A 21 -0.01 -8.58 12.22
CA GLY A 21 1.23 -9.30 12.46
C GLY A 21 2.44 -8.39 12.62
N TYR A 22 2.54 -7.33 11.81
CA TYR A 22 3.58 -6.33 11.90
C TYR A 22 3.56 -5.60 13.25
N LEU A 23 2.39 -5.13 13.68
CA LEU A 23 2.23 -4.47 14.97
C LEU A 23 2.56 -5.39 16.16
N TRP A 24 2.15 -6.66 16.08
CA TRP A 24 2.34 -7.62 17.17
C TRP A 24 3.76 -8.16 17.28
N ILE A 25 4.38 -8.54 16.16
CA ILE A 25 5.67 -9.23 16.12
C ILE A 25 6.82 -8.23 16.12
N TYR A 26 6.75 -7.22 15.26
CA TYR A 26 7.86 -6.28 15.05
C TYR A 26 7.79 -5.06 15.97
N ARG A 27 6.63 -4.80 16.59
CA ARG A 27 6.39 -3.65 17.48
C ARG A 27 7.06 -2.37 16.96
N PRO A 28 6.68 -1.95 15.73
CA PRO A 28 7.35 -0.87 15.04
C PRO A 28 7.25 0.43 15.83
N THR A 29 8.23 1.29 15.63
CA THR A 29 8.18 2.66 16.15
C THR A 29 7.01 3.42 15.52
N ILE A 30 6.61 4.52 16.17
CA ILE A 30 5.57 5.42 15.63
C ILE A 30 5.99 5.94 14.25
N GLY A 31 7.28 6.26 14.06
CA GLY A 31 7.82 6.73 12.79
C GLY A 31 7.69 5.69 11.68
N GLU A 32 8.12 4.44 11.91
CA GLU A 32 8.00 3.36 10.92
C GLU A 32 6.53 3.10 10.54
N SER A 33 5.64 3.11 11.52
CA SER A 33 4.20 2.93 11.31
C SER A 33 3.61 4.06 10.48
N ALA A 34 3.93 5.31 10.82
CA ALA A 34 3.45 6.50 10.11
C ALA A 34 3.93 6.51 8.65
N THR A 35 5.19 6.19 8.39
CA THR A 35 5.73 6.14 7.03
C THR A 35 5.09 5.02 6.21
N THR A 36 4.83 3.86 6.81
CA THR A 36 4.16 2.74 6.12
C THR A 36 2.69 3.07 5.80
N ILE A 37 1.98 3.73 6.72
CA ILE A 37 0.61 4.20 6.48
C ILE A 37 0.60 5.25 5.36
N ALA A 38 1.50 6.24 5.42
CA ALA A 38 1.59 7.29 4.42
C ALA A 38 1.90 6.73 3.02
N PHE A 39 2.80 5.75 2.93
CA PHE A 39 3.08 5.03 1.69
C PHE A 39 1.85 4.29 1.15
N THR A 40 1.17 3.53 2.02
CA THR A 40 0.02 2.71 1.63
C THR A 40 -1.15 3.58 1.16
N LEU A 41 -1.49 4.61 1.94
CA LEU A 41 -2.55 5.56 1.57
C LEU A 41 -2.19 6.36 0.33
N GLY A 42 -0.94 6.83 0.22
CA GLY A 42 -0.46 7.57 -0.95
C GLY A 42 -0.67 6.79 -2.24
N LEU A 43 -0.32 5.49 -2.25
CA LEU A 43 -0.53 4.62 -3.40
C LEU A 43 -2.01 4.31 -3.66
N VAL A 44 -2.78 4.00 -2.62
CA VAL A 44 -4.22 3.72 -2.75
C VAL A 44 -4.94 4.94 -3.36
N PHE A 45 -4.70 6.14 -2.83
CA PHE A 45 -5.30 7.35 -3.39
C PHE A 45 -4.77 7.71 -4.77
N ALA A 46 -3.49 7.45 -5.07
CA ALA A 46 -2.94 7.68 -6.40
C ALA A 46 -3.70 6.91 -7.49
N THR A 47 -4.19 5.71 -7.16
CA THR A 47 -4.98 4.89 -8.09
C THR A 47 -6.42 5.39 -8.27
N GLU A 48 -6.99 6.10 -7.30
CA GLU A 48 -8.37 6.62 -7.37
C GLU A 48 -8.47 8.00 -8.03
N VAL A 49 -7.39 8.80 -7.95
CA VAL A 49 -7.39 10.16 -8.47
C VAL A 49 -7.33 10.18 -10.00
N ARG A 50 -8.43 10.63 -10.62
CA ARG A 50 -8.59 10.72 -12.08
C ARG A 50 -7.70 11.75 -12.77
N ASN A 51 -7.20 12.75 -12.04
CA ASN A 51 -6.31 13.76 -12.58
C ASN A 51 -4.85 13.32 -12.47
N TRP A 52 -4.22 13.07 -13.62
CA TRP A 52 -2.82 12.64 -13.72
C TRP A 52 -1.87 13.49 -12.86
N PHE A 53 -1.97 14.82 -12.89
CA PHE A 53 -1.04 15.67 -12.14
C PHE A 53 -1.08 15.38 -10.63
N TYR A 54 -2.28 15.23 -10.07
CA TYR A 54 -2.44 14.91 -8.65
C TYR A 54 -2.07 13.46 -8.32
N SER A 55 -2.38 12.51 -9.22
CA SER A 55 -1.92 11.12 -9.08
C SER A 55 -0.39 11.03 -9.04
N LEU A 56 0.30 11.76 -9.92
CA LEU A 56 1.76 11.82 -9.97
C LEU A 56 2.36 12.37 -8.66
N ILE A 57 1.76 13.42 -8.08
CA ILE A 57 2.18 13.95 -6.78
C ILE A 57 2.06 12.89 -5.68
N LEU A 58 0.97 12.13 -5.64
CA LEU A 58 0.76 11.06 -4.65
C LEU A 58 1.75 9.90 -4.83
N VAL A 59 2.08 9.55 -6.08
CA VAL A 59 3.14 8.57 -6.38
C VAL A 59 4.50 9.08 -5.90
N LEU A 60 4.82 10.36 -6.12
CA LEU A 60 6.07 10.97 -5.65
C LEU A 60 6.15 11.01 -4.13
N ILE A 61 5.05 11.31 -3.43
CA ILE A 61 4.98 11.25 -1.97
C ILE A 61 5.21 9.82 -1.48
N SER A 62 4.64 8.83 -2.16
CA SER A 62 4.82 7.42 -1.83
C SER A 62 6.27 6.98 -2.06
N ALA A 63 6.87 7.36 -3.18
CA ALA A 63 8.28 7.11 -3.47
C ALA A 63 9.19 7.77 -2.42
N PHE A 64 8.89 9.02 -2.05
CA PHE A 64 9.59 9.72 -0.98
C PHE A 64 9.46 9.01 0.36
N ALA A 65 8.29 8.49 0.72
CA ALA A 65 8.09 7.72 1.95
C ALA A 65 8.96 6.45 1.97
N VAL A 66 9.11 5.74 0.85
CA VAL A 66 10.02 4.58 0.75
C VAL A 66 11.48 4.99 0.92
N VAL A 67 11.90 6.08 0.26
CA VAL A 67 13.27 6.60 0.37
C VAL A 67 13.56 7.06 1.80
N LEU A 68 12.63 7.76 2.44
CA LEU A 68 12.74 8.21 3.83
C LEU A 68 12.80 7.00 4.78
N TYR A 69 11.94 6.00 4.58
CA TYR A 69 11.97 4.76 5.35
C TYR A 69 13.32 4.05 5.19
N GLY A 70 13.84 4.03 3.95
CA GLY A 70 15.14 3.49 3.63
C GLY A 70 16.30 4.27 4.28
N TYR A 71 16.21 5.59 4.35
CA TYR A 71 17.25 6.39 4.98
C TYR A 71 17.25 6.24 6.51
N MET A 72 16.06 6.14 7.12
CA MET A 72 15.91 6.16 8.57
C MET A 72 16.01 4.76 9.23
N TYR A 73 15.57 3.72 8.54
CA TYR A 73 15.35 2.40 9.17
C TYR A 73 16.04 1.25 8.43
N LEU A 74 16.78 1.51 7.34
CA LEU A 74 17.44 0.45 6.55
C LEU A 74 18.81 0.11 7.13
N GLU A 75 18.82 -0.25 8.42
CA GLU A 75 19.90 -1.06 8.99
C GLU A 75 19.79 -2.51 8.51
N ASN A 76 18.58 -2.96 8.13
CA ASN A 76 18.32 -4.28 7.57
C ASN A 76 17.30 -4.24 6.43
N PHE A 77 17.63 -4.84 5.27
CA PHE A 77 16.72 -5.06 4.13
C PHE A 77 15.41 -5.78 4.52
N LYS A 78 15.44 -6.54 5.63
CA LYS A 78 14.27 -7.20 6.20
C LYS A 78 13.14 -6.23 6.57
N GLN A 79 13.44 -5.04 7.09
CA GLN A 79 12.41 -4.05 7.45
C GLN A 79 11.70 -3.49 6.22
N LEU A 80 12.43 -3.22 5.14
CA LEU A 80 11.85 -2.82 3.86
C LEU A 80 10.93 -3.92 3.28
N LEU A 81 11.34 -5.18 3.34
CA LEU A 81 10.50 -6.29 2.91
C LEU A 81 9.21 -6.39 3.72
N VAL A 82 9.28 -6.21 5.03
CA VAL A 82 8.09 -6.24 5.90
C VAL A 82 7.15 -5.07 5.58
N MET A 83 7.68 -3.86 5.41
CA MET A 83 6.92 -2.68 4.98
C MET A 83 6.16 -2.96 3.66
N LEU A 84 6.83 -3.55 2.68
CA LEU A 84 6.23 -3.92 1.39
C LEU A 84 5.19 -5.04 1.55
N LEU A 85 5.48 -6.08 2.34
CA LEU A 85 4.57 -7.20 2.58
C LEU A 85 3.23 -6.72 3.17
N VAL A 86 3.31 -5.70 4.03
CA VAL A 86 2.17 -5.12 4.72
C VAL A 86 1.33 -4.20 3.82
N SER A 87 1.97 -3.46 2.92
CA SER A 87 1.33 -2.42 2.10
C SER A 87 0.85 -2.92 0.73
N LEU A 88 1.61 -3.82 0.08
CA LEU A 88 1.33 -4.31 -1.27
C LEU A 88 -0.07 -4.94 -1.42
N PRO A 89 -0.60 -5.77 -0.50
CA PRO A 89 -1.90 -6.40 -0.69
C PRO A 89 -3.04 -5.37 -0.79
N MET A 90 -3.00 -4.31 0.01
CA MET A 90 -4.03 -3.25 -0.06
C MET A 90 -3.91 -2.43 -1.34
N VAL A 91 -2.68 -2.11 -1.77
CA VAL A 91 -2.43 -1.41 -3.03
C VAL A 91 -2.91 -2.26 -4.21
N SER A 92 -2.59 -3.56 -4.24
CA SER A 92 -3.05 -4.49 -5.28
C SER A 92 -4.57 -4.64 -5.32
N ALA A 93 -5.24 -4.68 -4.16
CA ALA A 93 -6.70 -4.71 -4.10
C ALA A 93 -7.31 -3.46 -4.76
N MET A 94 -6.72 -2.29 -4.52
CA MET A 94 -7.18 -1.03 -5.10
C MET A 94 -6.91 -0.95 -6.61
N PHE A 95 -5.74 -1.38 -7.09
CA PHE A 95 -5.47 -1.48 -8.53
C PHE A 95 -6.49 -2.36 -9.25
N LEU A 96 -6.83 -3.52 -8.67
CA LEU A 96 -7.89 -4.38 -9.21
C LEU A 96 -9.28 -3.71 -9.11
N HIS A 97 -9.49 -2.86 -8.11
CA HIS A 97 -10.73 -2.08 -7.98
C HIS A 97 -10.89 -1.09 -9.12
N VAL A 98 -9.86 -0.30 -9.38
CA VAL A 98 -9.85 0.70 -10.45
C VAL A 98 -9.92 0.05 -11.82
N ALA A 99 -9.18 -1.04 -12.05
CA ALA A 99 -9.21 -1.77 -13.32
C ALA A 99 -10.61 -2.34 -13.63
N GLU A 100 -11.37 -2.82 -12.64
CA GLU A 100 -12.76 -3.26 -12.86
C GLU A 100 -13.66 -2.07 -13.20
N GLN A 101 -13.50 -0.92 -12.52
CA GLN A 101 -14.28 0.27 -12.83
C GLN A 101 -14.02 0.83 -14.24
N GLU A 102 -12.81 0.69 -14.77
CA GLU A 102 -12.50 1.09 -16.14
C GLU A 102 -13.09 0.10 -17.15
N SER A 103 -13.00 -1.20 -16.89
CA SER A 103 -13.58 -2.24 -17.74
C SER A 103 -15.11 -2.21 -17.81
N GLU A 104 -15.81 -1.71 -16.77
CA GLU A 104 -17.27 -1.54 -16.78
C GLU A 104 -17.73 -0.26 -17.50
N LYS A 105 -16.80 0.66 -17.82
CA LYS A 105 -17.09 1.92 -18.52
C LYS A 105 -16.89 1.84 -20.04
N GLU A 106 -16.28 0.78 -20.54
CA GLU A 106 -16.23 0.41 -21.98
C GLU A 106 -17.43 -0.44 -22.40
#